data_AF-A0A9D4XJ73-F1
#
_entry.id   AF-A0A9D4XJ73-F1
#
_cell.length_a   1.000
_cell.length_b   1.000
_cell.length_c   1.000
_cell.angle_alpha   90.00
_cell.angle_beta   90.00
_cell.angle_gamma   90.00
#
_symmetry.space_group_name_H-M   'P 1'
#
loop_
_entity.id
_entity.type
_entity.pdbx_description
1 polymer ?
#
loop_
_entity_poly.entity_id
_entity_poly.type
_entity_poly.pdbx_seq_one_letter_code
_entity_poly.pdbx_strand_id
1 'polypeptide(L)'
;MGITGTEVAKEASDMVLADDNFSTIVSAIAEGRAIYNNMKAFIRYMISSNVGEVISIFLAAALGIPECMIPVQLLWVNLVTDGPPATALGFNPADVDIMQKPPRKSDDALISTWVLFRYLIIGSYVGIATVGIFVLWYTQASLFGINLVSDGHTVIELSQLLNWRECPSWSNFTVSSFDAGGGRLIAFSNPCDYFSVGKVKAMTLSLSVLVAIEMFNSLNALSEENSLRTLPPWRNPWLLVAMTLSLGLHCLILYIPFLSEVFGVAPLSLKEWFLVILISAPVILIDEILKLVVRSQRRKTKEKEA
;
A
#
# COMPACT_ATOMS: atom_id res chain seq x y z
N MET A 1 28.56 29.48 16.18
CA MET A 1 29.89 28.95 16.56
C MET A 1 29.79 28.36 17.94
N GLY A 2 30.12 27.08 18.09
CA GLY A 2 30.05 26.33 19.33
C GLY A 2 31.20 26.66 20.28
N ILE A 3 32.39 26.97 19.75
CA ILE A 3 33.58 27.24 20.56
C ILE A 3 33.71 28.75 20.81
N THR A 4 33.76 29.54 19.75
CA THR A 4 34.04 30.98 19.82
C THR A 4 32.79 31.87 19.95
N GLY A 5 31.60 31.30 19.76
CA GLY A 5 30.34 32.03 19.83
C GLY A 5 29.93 32.37 21.26
N THR A 6 29.27 33.51 21.43
CA THR A 6 28.63 33.88 22.71
C THR A 6 27.43 33.00 22.99
N GLU A 7 27.12 32.74 24.26
CA GLU A 7 25.95 31.93 24.65
C GLU A 7 24.63 32.53 24.12
N VAL A 8 24.50 33.86 24.16
CA VAL A 8 23.32 34.56 23.59
C VAL A 8 23.14 34.25 22.10
N ALA A 9 24.23 34.19 21.32
CA ALA A 9 24.15 33.88 19.90
C ALA A 9 23.84 32.39 19.65
N LYS A 10 24.30 31.49 20.53
CA LYS A 10 23.97 30.05 20.46
C LYS A 10 22.49 29.83 20.76
N GLU A 11 21.97 30.43 21.82
CA GLU A 11 20.55 30.32 22.22
C GLU A 11 19.59 30.95 21.19
N ALA A 12 20.02 32.01 20.50
CA ALA A 12 19.20 32.66 19.48
C ALA A 12 19.22 31.98 18.10
N SER A 13 20.01 30.91 17.92
CA SER A 13 20.24 30.26 16.61
C SER A 13 19.55 28.90 16.49
N ASP A 14 19.04 28.59 15.29
CA ASP A 14 18.46 27.27 14.99
C ASP A 14 19.51 26.16 14.79
N MET A 15 20.78 26.55 14.54
CA MET A 15 21.88 25.64 14.29
C MET A 15 23.19 26.22 14.82
N VAL A 16 23.91 25.42 15.61
CA VAL A 16 25.23 25.77 16.17
C VAL A 16 26.30 24.84 15.60
N LEU A 17 27.35 25.43 15.01
CA LEU A 17 28.52 24.68 14.52
C LEU A 17 29.42 24.29 15.69
N ALA A 18 29.33 23.05 16.16
CA ALA A 18 30.10 22.57 17.32
C ALA A 18 31.62 22.67 17.14
N ASP A 19 32.11 22.56 15.91
CA ASP A 19 33.51 22.55 15.53
C ASP A 19 34.01 23.88 14.96
N ASP A 20 33.17 24.92 14.93
CA ASP A 20 33.49 26.23 14.35
C ASP A 20 33.97 26.16 12.88
N ASN A 21 33.57 25.12 12.15
CA ASN A 21 33.98 24.90 10.77
C ASN A 21 32.86 25.25 9.78
N PHE A 22 33.12 26.21 8.88
CA PHE A 22 32.15 26.59 7.85
C PHE A 22 31.78 25.45 6.89
N SER A 23 32.67 24.46 6.69
CA SER A 23 32.34 23.30 5.83
C SER A 23 31.20 22.45 6.40
N THR A 24 30.98 22.48 7.72
CA THR A 24 29.83 21.84 8.38
C THR A 24 28.50 22.41 7.90
N ILE A 25 28.44 23.70 7.53
CA ILE A 25 27.25 24.30 6.90
C ILE A 25 26.96 23.64 5.55
N VAL A 26 28.00 23.42 4.73
CA VAL A 26 27.84 22.80 3.40
C VAL A 26 27.35 21.37 3.53
N SER A 27 27.91 20.60 4.48
CA SER A 27 27.44 19.24 4.79
C SER A 27 26.01 19.24 5.33
N ALA A 28 25.66 20.19 6.20
CA ALA A 28 24.30 20.32 6.72
C ALA A 28 23.28 20.67 5.63
N ILE A 29 23.66 21.50 4.64
CA ILE A 29 22.84 21.79 3.47
C ILE A 29 22.65 20.52 2.60
N ALA A 30 23.73 19.76 2.38
CA ALA A 30 23.66 18.50 1.62
C ALA A 30 22.70 17.50 2.29
N GLU A 31 22.83 17.33 3.61
CA GLU A 31 21.97 16.45 4.40
C GLU A 31 20.52 16.94 4.42
N GLY A 32 20.29 18.25 4.61
CA GLY A 32 18.95 18.83 4.59
C GLY A 32 18.23 18.64 3.26
N ARG A 33 18.97 18.70 2.13
CA ARG A 33 18.42 18.39 0.80
C ARG A 33 18.07 16.90 0.66
N ALA A 34 18.91 16.01 1.18
CA ALA A 34 18.66 14.57 1.16
C ALA A 34 17.42 14.21 1.99
N ILE A 35 17.34 14.69 3.23
CA ILE A 35 16.18 14.50 4.12
C ILE A 35 14.90 15.00 3.46
N TYR A 36 14.92 16.17 2.82
CA TYR A 36 13.74 16.70 2.14
C TYR A 36 13.27 15.83 0.97
N ASN A 37 14.18 15.30 0.17
CA ASN A 37 13.84 14.40 -0.94
C ASN A 37 13.25 13.08 -0.41
N ASN A 38 13.84 12.52 0.64
CA ASN A 38 13.33 11.33 1.32
C ASN A 38 11.95 11.60 1.93
N MET A 39 11.75 12.80 2.50
CA MET A 39 10.49 13.23 3.06
C MET A 39 9.38 13.30 2.01
N LYS A 40 9.68 13.85 0.84
CA LYS A 40 8.76 13.84 -0.30
C LYS A 40 8.38 12.42 -0.71
N ALA A 41 9.34 11.48 -0.73
CA ALA A 41 9.08 10.10 -1.12
C ALA A 41 8.09 9.41 -0.17
N PHE A 42 8.31 9.48 1.15
CA PHE A 42 7.42 8.80 2.10
C PHE A 42 6.05 9.48 2.22
N ILE A 43 5.97 10.83 2.19
CA ILE A 43 4.68 11.54 2.25
C ILE A 43 3.80 11.12 1.07
N ARG A 44 4.39 11.04 -0.11
CA ARG A 44 3.69 10.62 -1.32
C ARG A 44 3.27 9.15 -1.28
N TYR A 45 4.10 8.27 -0.74
CA TYR A 45 3.74 6.87 -0.48
C TYR A 45 2.49 6.79 0.41
N MET A 46 2.50 7.45 1.57
CA MET A 46 1.37 7.44 2.50
C MET A 46 0.09 8.01 1.87
N ILE A 47 0.20 9.09 1.10
CA ILE A 47 -0.96 9.68 0.42
C ILE A 47 -1.49 8.74 -0.67
N SER A 48 -0.61 8.09 -1.43
CA SER A 48 -1.01 7.11 -2.44
C SER A 48 -1.77 5.92 -1.84
N SER A 49 -1.31 5.39 -0.71
CA SER A 49 -1.98 4.30 0.02
C SER A 49 -3.41 4.69 0.41
N ASN A 50 -3.54 5.84 1.10
CA ASN A 50 -4.84 6.38 1.50
C ASN A 50 -5.82 6.60 0.34
N VAL A 51 -5.33 7.07 -0.83
CA VAL A 51 -6.18 7.23 -2.02
C VAL A 51 -6.73 5.89 -2.48
N GLY A 52 -5.93 4.83 -2.47
CA GLY A 52 -6.36 3.48 -2.82
C GLY A 52 -7.41 2.92 -1.86
N GLU A 53 -7.20 3.12 -0.55
CA GLU A 53 -8.15 2.71 0.48
C GLU A 53 -9.50 3.43 0.31
N VAL A 54 -9.50 4.75 0.13
CA VAL A 54 -10.73 5.53 -0.09
C VAL A 54 -11.48 5.05 -1.35
N ILE A 55 -10.76 4.79 -2.44
CA ILE A 55 -11.38 4.27 -3.66
C ILE A 55 -11.97 2.87 -3.41
N SER A 56 -11.31 2.00 -2.66
CA SER A 56 -11.83 0.67 -2.33
C SER A 56 -13.16 0.73 -1.57
N ILE A 57 -13.23 1.59 -0.54
CA ILE A 57 -14.43 1.79 0.28
C ILE A 57 -15.54 2.40 -0.57
N PHE A 58 -15.21 3.41 -1.39
CA PHE A 58 -16.15 4.04 -2.29
C PHE A 58 -16.72 3.06 -3.31
N LEU A 59 -15.88 2.22 -3.93
CA LEU A 59 -16.32 1.21 -4.90
C LEU A 59 -17.22 0.15 -4.24
N ALA A 60 -16.85 -0.34 -3.05
CA ALA A 60 -17.68 -1.30 -2.32
C ALA A 60 -19.07 -0.71 -2.00
N ALA A 61 -19.10 0.55 -1.53
CA ALA A 61 -20.34 1.25 -1.23
C ALA A 61 -21.16 1.56 -2.49
N ALA A 62 -20.53 1.99 -3.58
CA ALA A 62 -21.18 2.33 -4.84
C ALA A 62 -21.79 1.10 -5.54
N LEU A 63 -21.14 -0.06 -5.43
CA LEU A 63 -21.67 -1.33 -5.91
C LEU A 63 -22.72 -1.94 -4.98
N GLY A 64 -22.86 -1.42 -3.76
CA GLY A 64 -23.81 -1.93 -2.77
C GLY A 64 -23.42 -3.28 -2.16
N ILE A 65 -22.19 -3.76 -2.38
CA ILE A 65 -21.69 -5.03 -1.84
C ILE A 65 -21.38 -4.92 -0.33
N PRO A 66 -21.22 -6.06 0.38
CA PRO A 66 -20.73 -6.03 1.75
C PRO A 66 -19.36 -5.34 1.85
N GLU A 67 -19.09 -4.68 2.98
CA GLU A 67 -17.80 -4.03 3.23
C GLU A 67 -16.63 -5.03 3.07
N CYS A 68 -15.67 -4.67 2.21
CA CYS A 68 -14.51 -5.52 1.93
C CYS A 68 -13.47 -5.52 3.06
N MET A 69 -13.46 -4.48 3.89
CA MET A 69 -12.52 -4.30 5.00
C MET A 69 -13.22 -3.55 6.14
N ILE A 70 -12.93 -3.90 7.39
CA ILE A 70 -13.43 -3.16 8.56
C ILE A 70 -12.45 -2.06 8.98
N PRO A 71 -12.91 -0.99 9.67
CA PRO A 71 -12.06 0.11 10.11
C PRO A 71 -10.84 -0.31 10.94
N VAL A 72 -10.97 -1.37 11.75
CA VAL A 72 -9.86 -1.89 12.58
C VAL A 72 -8.73 -2.44 11.70
N GLN A 73 -9.05 -3.08 10.58
CA GLN A 73 -8.07 -3.59 9.63
C GLN A 73 -7.34 -2.44 8.92
N LEU A 74 -8.08 -1.41 8.48
CA LEU A 74 -7.50 -0.23 7.83
C LEU A 74 -6.61 0.57 8.79
N LEU A 75 -7.00 0.69 10.06
CA LEU A 75 -6.17 1.35 11.07
C LEU A 75 -4.85 0.61 11.27
N TRP A 76 -4.89 -0.73 11.28
CA TRP A 76 -3.69 -1.55 11.35
C TRP A 76 -2.78 -1.38 10.13
N VAL A 77 -3.36 -1.36 8.92
CA VAL A 77 -2.59 -1.14 7.69
C VAL A 77 -1.88 0.21 7.74
N ASN A 78 -2.62 1.29 7.97
CA ASN A 78 -2.07 2.65 7.96
C ASN A 78 -1.02 2.89 9.06
N LEU A 79 -1.21 2.32 10.25
CA LEU A 79 -0.32 2.59 11.38
C LEU A 79 0.86 1.62 11.45
N VAL A 80 0.62 0.33 11.24
CA VAL A 80 1.57 -0.74 11.54
C VAL A 80 2.16 -1.34 10.29
N THR A 81 1.38 -1.57 9.24
CA THR A 81 1.89 -2.18 8.01
C THR A 81 2.65 -1.16 7.15
N ASP A 82 2.10 0.05 6.97
CA ASP A 82 2.68 1.11 6.14
C ASP A 82 3.72 1.96 6.86
N GLY A 83 3.66 2.02 8.19
CA GLY A 83 4.58 2.80 9.02
C GLY A 83 6.06 2.42 8.84
N PRO A 84 6.45 1.13 8.94
CA PRO A 84 7.83 0.72 8.77
C PRO A 84 8.40 1.03 7.37
N PRO A 85 7.72 0.71 6.25
CA PRO A 85 8.20 1.08 4.91
C PRO A 85 8.28 2.60 4.72
N ALA A 86 7.29 3.37 5.22
CA ALA A 86 7.34 4.83 5.16
C ALA A 86 8.56 5.40 5.90
N THR A 87 8.86 4.86 7.08
CA THR A 87 10.05 5.24 7.85
C THR A 87 11.34 4.83 7.13
N ALA A 88 11.35 3.65 6.51
CA ALA A 88 12.51 3.15 5.77
C ALA A 88 12.84 3.98 4.52
N LEU A 89 11.83 4.55 3.85
CA LEU A 89 12.02 5.52 2.76
C LEU A 89 12.73 6.80 3.24
N GLY A 90 12.63 7.13 4.53
CA GLY A 90 13.40 8.19 5.18
C GLY A 90 14.92 7.96 5.13
N PHE A 91 15.36 6.70 5.04
CA PHE A 91 16.76 6.28 4.96
C PHE A 91 17.24 6.01 3.53
N ASN A 92 16.54 6.55 2.53
CA ASN A 92 17.00 6.45 1.14
C ASN A 92 18.34 7.18 0.95
N PRO A 93 19.27 6.61 0.15
CA PRO A 93 20.53 7.27 -0.14
C PRO A 93 20.30 8.56 -0.94
N ALA A 94 21.08 9.59 -0.65
CA ALA A 94 21.03 10.86 -1.37
C ALA A 94 21.37 10.68 -2.86
N ASP A 95 20.75 11.50 -3.71
CA ASP A 95 21.12 11.57 -5.12
C ASP A 95 22.57 12.06 -5.29
N VAL A 96 23.31 11.48 -6.23
CA VAL A 96 24.73 11.85 -6.50
C VAL A 96 24.87 13.32 -6.92
N ASP A 97 23.83 13.88 -7.54
CA ASP A 97 23.77 15.26 -8.04
C ASP A 97 23.08 16.24 -7.08
N ILE A 98 22.86 15.87 -5.81
CA ILE A 98 22.07 16.67 -4.85
C ILE A 98 22.62 18.08 -4.62
N MET A 99 23.95 18.24 -4.66
CA MET A 99 24.62 19.54 -4.51
C MET A 99 24.78 20.31 -5.82
N GLN A 100 24.58 19.65 -6.96
CA GLN A 100 24.64 20.29 -8.29
C GLN A 100 23.31 20.94 -8.67
N LYS A 101 22.20 20.51 -8.06
CA LYS A 101 20.87 21.12 -8.23
C LYS A 101 20.81 22.51 -7.58
N PRO A 102 20.13 23.50 -8.19
CA PRO A 102 19.90 24.79 -7.54
C PRO A 102 19.03 24.62 -6.27
N PRO A 103 19.06 25.57 -5.33
CA PRO A 103 18.14 25.58 -4.19
C PRO A 103 16.68 25.51 -4.67
N ARG A 104 15.87 24.68 -4.00
CA ARG A 104 14.44 24.59 -4.30
C ARG A 104 13.74 25.93 -4.08
N LYS A 105 12.63 26.16 -4.76
CA LYS A 105 11.82 27.33 -4.47
C LYS A 105 10.93 27.09 -3.25
N SER A 106 10.54 28.16 -2.56
CA SER A 106 9.65 28.08 -1.40
C SER A 106 8.22 27.68 -1.77
N ASP A 107 7.81 27.95 -3.01
CA ASP A 107 6.49 27.65 -3.59
C ASP A 107 6.42 26.29 -4.31
N ASP A 108 7.50 25.50 -4.29
CA ASP A 108 7.51 24.16 -4.89
C ASP A 108 6.53 23.22 -4.16
N ALA A 109 5.45 22.85 -4.84
CA ALA A 109 4.47 21.92 -4.33
C ALA A 109 5.09 20.54 -4.03
N LEU A 110 4.64 19.90 -2.94
CA LEU A 110 5.03 18.53 -2.59
C LEU A 110 4.46 17.51 -3.60
N ILE A 111 3.24 17.76 -4.06
CA ILE A 111 2.49 16.96 -5.04
C ILE A 111 2.18 17.85 -6.24
N SER A 112 2.80 17.57 -7.38
CA SER A 112 2.45 18.21 -8.64
C SER A 112 1.21 17.54 -9.25
N THR A 113 0.52 18.22 -10.17
CA THR A 113 -0.66 17.67 -10.86
C THR A 113 -0.39 16.32 -11.52
N TRP A 114 0.82 16.15 -12.08
CA TRP A 114 1.21 14.88 -12.69
C TRP A 114 1.41 13.78 -11.64
N VAL A 115 2.05 14.11 -10.52
CA VAL A 115 2.26 13.18 -9.40
C VAL A 115 0.91 12.76 -8.80
N LEU A 116 -0.03 13.70 -8.66
CA LEU A 116 -1.41 13.41 -8.25
C LEU A 116 -2.09 12.45 -9.23
N PHE A 117 -2.01 12.70 -10.53
CA PHE A 117 -2.58 11.83 -11.56
C PHE A 117 -2.00 10.42 -11.52
N ARG A 118 -0.68 10.30 -11.35
CA ARG A 118 0.01 9.01 -11.17
C ARG A 118 -0.53 8.25 -9.97
N TYR A 119 -0.65 8.89 -8.80
CA TYR A 119 -1.17 8.24 -7.60
C TYR A 119 -2.67 7.95 -7.69
N LEU A 120 -3.44 8.73 -8.45
CA LEU A 120 -4.84 8.41 -8.71
C LEU A 120 -4.97 7.13 -9.55
N ILE A 121 -4.11 6.90 -10.54
CA ILE A 121 -4.08 5.64 -11.30
C ILE A 121 -3.70 4.46 -10.40
N ILE A 122 -2.65 4.60 -9.59
CA ILE A 122 -2.19 3.55 -8.67
C ILE A 122 -3.26 3.25 -7.62
N GLY A 123 -3.84 4.28 -6.99
CA GLY A 123 -4.94 4.13 -6.05
C GLY A 123 -6.20 3.52 -6.68
N SER A 124 -6.51 3.86 -7.93
CA SER A 124 -7.61 3.22 -8.66
C SER A 124 -7.35 1.72 -8.85
N TYR A 125 -6.12 1.34 -9.17
CA TYR A 125 -5.72 -0.05 -9.24
C TYR A 125 -5.85 -0.76 -7.89
N VAL A 126 -5.36 -0.15 -6.81
CA VAL A 126 -5.48 -0.68 -5.44
C VAL A 126 -6.94 -0.95 -5.11
N GLY A 127 -7.83 0.04 -5.30
CA GLY A 127 -9.25 -0.09 -4.98
C GLY A 127 -9.98 -1.13 -5.83
N ILE A 128 -9.67 -1.22 -7.13
CA ILE A 128 -10.23 -2.24 -8.01
C ILE A 128 -9.70 -3.62 -7.65
N ALA A 129 -8.43 -3.76 -7.28
CA ALA A 129 -7.83 -5.04 -6.93
C ALA A 129 -8.40 -5.60 -5.60
N THR A 130 -8.56 -4.75 -4.59
CA THR A 130 -9.09 -5.15 -3.27
C THR A 130 -10.57 -5.51 -3.32
N VAL A 131 -11.39 -4.73 -4.03
CA VAL A 131 -12.80 -5.05 -4.26
C VAL A 131 -12.95 -6.20 -5.25
N GLY A 132 -12.09 -6.25 -6.27
CA GLY A 132 -12.10 -7.29 -7.29
C GLY A 132 -11.87 -8.68 -6.70
N ILE A 133 -10.86 -8.86 -5.84
CA ILE A 133 -10.61 -10.15 -5.20
C ILE A 133 -11.76 -10.58 -4.28
N PHE A 134 -12.42 -9.63 -3.62
CA PHE A 134 -13.61 -9.88 -2.81
C PHE A 134 -14.75 -10.47 -3.66
N VAL A 135 -15.06 -9.80 -4.78
CA VAL A 135 -16.11 -10.24 -5.71
C VAL A 135 -15.74 -11.57 -6.37
N LEU A 136 -14.47 -11.77 -6.71
CA LEU A 136 -13.98 -13.01 -7.32
C LEU A 136 -14.13 -14.20 -6.37
N TRP A 137 -13.87 -14.03 -5.07
CA TRP A 137 -14.08 -15.10 -4.09
C TRP A 137 -15.55 -15.55 -4.06
N TYR A 138 -16.51 -14.62 -4.12
CA TYR A 138 -17.94 -14.98 -4.13
C TYR A 138 -18.44 -15.57 -5.45
N THR A 139 -17.89 -15.13 -6.59
CA THR A 139 -18.52 -15.37 -7.92
C THR A 139 -17.80 -16.37 -8.79
N GLN A 140 -16.53 -16.68 -8.52
CA GLN A 140 -15.72 -17.54 -9.38
C GLN A 140 -15.32 -18.82 -8.67
N ALA A 141 -15.57 -19.96 -9.33
CA ALA A 141 -15.14 -21.26 -8.81
C ALA A 141 -13.61 -21.48 -8.94
N SER A 142 -13.01 -20.90 -9.97
CA SER A 142 -11.58 -21.01 -10.24
C SER A 142 -11.05 -19.77 -10.94
N LEU A 143 -9.80 -19.41 -10.68
CA LEU A 143 -9.13 -18.29 -11.31
C LEU A 143 -7.68 -18.67 -11.64
N PHE A 144 -7.25 -18.45 -12.89
CA PHE A 144 -5.90 -18.83 -13.38
C PHE A 144 -5.49 -20.28 -13.07
N GLY A 145 -6.44 -21.22 -13.11
CA GLY A 145 -6.19 -22.64 -12.80
C GLY A 145 -6.15 -22.99 -11.30
N ILE A 146 -6.43 -22.02 -10.43
CA ILE A 146 -6.51 -22.20 -8.98
C ILE A 146 -7.98 -22.36 -8.59
N ASN A 147 -8.34 -23.48 -7.96
CA ASN A 147 -9.69 -23.69 -7.43
C ASN A 147 -9.87 -22.87 -6.15
N LEU A 148 -10.77 -21.89 -6.20
CA LEU A 148 -11.14 -21.02 -5.07
C LEU A 148 -12.09 -21.73 -4.12
N VAL A 149 -12.91 -22.67 -4.62
CA VAL A 149 -13.89 -23.45 -3.82
C VAL A 149 -13.25 -24.58 -3.02
N SER A 150 -11.94 -24.55 -2.81
CA SER A 150 -11.26 -25.62 -2.04
C SER A 150 -11.64 -25.64 -0.55
N ASP A 151 -12.15 -24.53 -0.05
CA ASP A 151 -12.70 -24.32 1.29
C ASP A 151 -14.17 -24.79 1.43
N GLY A 152 -14.87 -25.02 0.32
CA GLY A 152 -16.27 -25.47 0.28
C GLY A 152 -17.32 -24.36 0.35
N HIS A 153 -16.94 -23.10 0.11
CA HIS A 153 -17.88 -21.98 0.06
C HIS A 153 -18.84 -22.10 -1.14
N THR A 154 -20.02 -21.49 -1.05
CA THR A 154 -20.96 -21.47 -2.18
C THR A 154 -20.68 -20.33 -3.13
N VAL A 155 -20.46 -20.68 -4.40
CA VAL A 155 -20.38 -19.69 -5.47
C VAL A 155 -21.77 -19.13 -5.74
N ILE A 156 -21.87 -17.81 -5.78
CA ILE A 156 -23.11 -17.07 -6.01
C ILE A 156 -23.02 -16.22 -7.27
N GLU A 157 -24.16 -15.81 -7.80
CA GLU A 157 -24.18 -14.87 -8.91
C GLU A 157 -23.82 -13.45 -8.46
N LEU A 158 -23.22 -12.66 -9.36
CA LEU A 158 -22.91 -11.25 -9.10
C LEU A 158 -24.18 -10.45 -8.75
N SER A 159 -25.31 -10.79 -9.37
CA SER A 159 -26.63 -10.19 -9.09
C SER A 159 -27.05 -10.36 -7.62
N GLN A 160 -26.78 -11.53 -7.04
CA GLN A 160 -27.05 -11.83 -5.63
C GLN A 160 -26.07 -11.05 -4.73
N LEU A 161 -24.80 -10.97 -5.09
CA LEU A 161 -23.84 -10.20 -4.29
C LEU A 161 -24.17 -8.70 -4.23
N LEU A 162 -24.61 -8.10 -5.34
CA LEU A 162 -24.99 -6.69 -5.41
C LEU A 162 -26.28 -6.40 -4.62
N ASN A 163 -27.23 -7.34 -4.62
CA ASN A 163 -28.53 -7.20 -3.94
C ASN A 163 -28.59 -7.99 -2.63
N TRP A 164 -27.46 -8.21 -1.96
CA TRP A 164 -27.37 -9.06 -0.76
C TRP A 164 -28.30 -8.63 0.38
N ARG A 165 -28.68 -7.34 0.45
CA ARG A 165 -29.63 -6.81 1.44
C ARG A 165 -31.05 -7.36 1.26
N GLU A 166 -31.40 -7.80 0.05
CA GLU A 166 -32.69 -8.42 -0.25
C GLU A 166 -32.71 -9.92 0.06
N CYS A 167 -31.61 -10.48 0.57
CA CYS A 167 -31.51 -11.91 0.90
C CYS A 167 -32.69 -12.48 1.71
N PRO A 168 -33.28 -11.78 2.70
CA PRO A 168 -34.45 -12.29 3.44
C PRO A 168 -35.69 -12.55 2.56
N SER A 169 -35.76 -11.96 1.37
CA SER A 169 -36.84 -12.18 0.40
C SER A 169 -36.63 -13.40 -0.50
N TRP A 170 -35.41 -13.97 -0.53
CA TRP A 170 -35.07 -15.08 -1.41
C TRP A 170 -35.46 -16.41 -0.76
N SER A 171 -36.48 -17.07 -1.30
CA SER A 171 -36.97 -18.36 -0.78
C SER A 171 -36.08 -19.56 -1.12
N ASN A 172 -35.25 -19.47 -2.17
CA ASN A 172 -34.46 -20.58 -2.70
C ASN A 172 -32.95 -20.46 -2.43
N PHE A 173 -32.53 -19.54 -1.55
CA PHE A 173 -31.11 -19.33 -1.28
C PHE A 173 -30.61 -20.28 -0.18
N THR A 174 -29.73 -21.20 -0.54
CA THR A 174 -29.12 -22.17 0.38
C THR A 174 -27.60 -22.09 0.31
N VAL A 175 -26.95 -22.11 1.47
CA VAL A 175 -25.49 -21.98 1.59
C VAL A 175 -24.93 -23.19 2.32
N SER A 176 -23.83 -23.76 1.81
CA SER A 176 -23.05 -24.80 2.48
C SER A 176 -22.12 -24.21 3.54
N SER A 177 -21.91 -24.96 4.62
CA SER A 177 -20.83 -24.66 5.54
C SER A 177 -19.47 -24.81 4.85
N PHE A 178 -18.54 -23.92 5.17
CA PHE A 178 -17.19 -23.96 4.61
C PHE A 178 -16.13 -23.79 5.70
N ASP A 179 -14.90 -24.23 5.40
CA ASP A 179 -13.75 -24.07 6.30
C ASP A 179 -13.09 -22.71 6.06
N ALA A 180 -13.21 -21.80 7.02
CA ALA A 180 -12.53 -20.51 6.96
C ALA A 180 -11.00 -20.66 7.10
N GLY A 181 -10.51 -21.83 7.51
CA GLY A 181 -9.11 -22.15 7.69
C GLY A 181 -8.73 -22.25 9.18
N GLY A 182 -7.68 -23.02 9.47
CA GLY A 182 -7.25 -23.29 10.84
C GLY A 182 -8.21 -24.19 11.64
N GLY A 183 -9.09 -24.94 10.96
CA GLY A 183 -10.12 -25.78 11.57
C GLY A 183 -11.40 -25.03 11.97
N ARG A 184 -11.55 -23.77 11.56
CA ARG A 184 -12.73 -22.94 11.84
C ARG A 184 -13.81 -23.17 10.78
N LEU A 185 -14.69 -24.13 11.05
CA LEU A 185 -15.89 -24.34 10.23
C LEU A 185 -16.94 -23.27 10.53
N ILE A 186 -17.42 -22.60 9.47
CA ILE A 186 -18.53 -21.66 9.57
C ILE A 186 -19.79 -22.35 9.09
N ALA A 187 -20.75 -22.53 10.01
CA ALA A 187 -22.07 -23.06 9.72
C ALA A 187 -23.12 -21.95 9.85
N PHE A 188 -24.12 -21.97 8.98
CA PHE A 188 -25.14 -20.92 8.89
C PHE A 188 -26.48 -21.45 9.36
N SER A 189 -27.07 -20.82 10.37
CA SER A 189 -28.47 -21.07 10.76
C SER A 189 -29.42 -20.31 9.83
N ASN A 190 -29.05 -19.09 9.44
CA ASN A 190 -29.71 -18.30 8.40
C ASN A 190 -28.78 -18.19 7.18
N PRO A 191 -29.20 -18.58 5.97
CA PRO A 191 -28.39 -18.46 4.76
C PRO A 191 -27.85 -17.04 4.50
N CYS A 192 -28.57 -16.00 4.92
CA CYS A 192 -28.15 -14.60 4.73
C CYS A 192 -26.94 -14.20 5.56
N ASP A 193 -26.60 -14.94 6.62
CA ASP A 193 -25.39 -14.71 7.41
C ASP A 193 -24.10 -14.97 6.61
N TYR A 194 -24.22 -15.58 5.43
CA TYR A 194 -23.12 -15.75 4.48
C TYR A 194 -22.48 -14.42 4.04
N PHE A 195 -23.28 -13.36 3.91
CA PHE A 195 -22.80 -12.03 3.50
C PHE A 195 -22.27 -11.19 4.66
N SER A 196 -22.58 -11.55 5.91
CA SER A 196 -22.19 -10.80 7.11
C SER A 196 -21.08 -11.51 7.91
N VAL A 197 -21.28 -12.77 8.25
CA VAL A 197 -20.32 -13.61 9.01
C VAL A 197 -19.43 -14.40 8.05
N GLY A 198 -19.97 -14.86 6.92
CA GLY A 198 -19.22 -15.64 5.92
C GLY A 198 -18.17 -14.86 5.15
N LYS A 199 -18.22 -13.51 5.15
CA LYS A 199 -17.28 -12.67 4.38
C LYS A 199 -15.85 -12.65 4.91
N VAL A 200 -15.56 -13.23 6.08
CA VAL A 200 -14.25 -13.17 6.75
C VAL A 200 -13.10 -13.59 5.81
N LYS A 201 -13.31 -14.65 5.01
CA LYS A 201 -12.29 -15.13 4.05
C LYS A 201 -12.07 -14.14 2.91
N ALA A 202 -13.16 -13.65 2.29
CA ALA A 202 -13.10 -12.63 1.24
C ALA A 202 -12.45 -11.33 1.72
N MET A 203 -12.79 -10.87 2.92
CA MET A 203 -12.17 -9.70 3.56
C MET A 203 -10.67 -9.89 3.78
N THR A 204 -10.27 -11.09 4.22
CA THR A 204 -8.86 -11.43 4.41
C THR A 204 -8.08 -11.37 3.09
N LEU A 205 -8.67 -11.84 1.99
CA LEU A 205 -8.08 -11.74 0.67
C LEU A 205 -7.93 -10.27 0.23
N SER A 206 -8.96 -9.44 0.41
CA SER A 206 -8.90 -8.00 0.14
C SER A 206 -7.81 -7.31 0.94
N LEU A 207 -7.74 -7.57 2.25
CA LEU A 207 -6.73 -7.03 3.14
C LEU A 207 -5.31 -7.47 2.72
N SER A 208 -5.15 -8.74 2.36
CA SER A 208 -3.84 -9.27 1.96
C SER A 208 -3.39 -8.73 0.60
N VAL A 209 -4.32 -8.49 -0.33
CA VAL A 209 -4.04 -7.78 -1.59
C VAL A 209 -3.64 -6.33 -1.32
N LEU A 210 -4.33 -5.62 -0.41
CA LEU A 210 -3.96 -4.26 -0.02
C LEU A 210 -2.52 -4.23 0.52
N VAL A 211 -2.22 -5.05 1.54
CA VAL A 211 -0.88 -5.13 2.14
C VAL A 211 0.19 -5.49 1.10
N ALA A 212 -0.06 -6.47 0.23
CA ALA A 212 0.91 -6.87 -0.78
C ALA A 212 1.14 -5.78 -1.84
N ILE A 213 0.08 -5.07 -2.26
CA ILE A 213 0.20 -3.93 -3.17
C ILE A 213 1.02 -2.81 -2.51
N GLU A 214 0.77 -2.48 -1.24
CA GLU A 214 1.53 -1.42 -0.55
C GLU A 214 3.01 -1.78 -0.39
N MET A 215 3.34 -3.04 -0.11
CA MET A 215 4.74 -3.48 -0.12
C MET A 215 5.39 -3.27 -1.49
N PHE A 216 4.71 -3.60 -2.58
CA PHE A 216 5.22 -3.36 -3.93
C PHE A 216 5.25 -1.86 -4.30
N ASN A 217 4.30 -1.08 -3.81
CA ASN A 217 4.24 0.36 -4.00
C ASN A 217 5.37 1.08 -3.24
N SER A 218 5.78 0.56 -2.08
CA SER A 218 6.92 1.08 -1.32
C SER A 218 8.24 0.96 -2.11
N LEU A 219 8.41 -0.12 -2.89
CA LEU A 219 9.53 -0.25 -3.83
C LEU A 219 9.47 0.82 -4.92
N ASN A 220 8.28 1.04 -5.49
CA ASN A 220 8.08 2.09 -6.49
C ASN A 220 8.38 3.49 -5.94
N ALA A 221 8.17 3.70 -4.64
CA ALA A 221 8.46 4.94 -3.94
C ALA A 221 9.96 5.19 -3.67
N LEU A 222 10.85 4.21 -3.90
CA LEU A 222 12.32 4.40 -3.82
C LEU A 222 12.81 5.53 -4.73
N SER A 223 12.13 5.75 -5.86
CA SER A 223 12.46 6.85 -6.75
C SER A 223 11.25 7.35 -7.51
N GLU A 224 11.17 8.68 -7.64
CA GLU A 224 10.13 9.33 -8.42
C GLU A 224 10.30 9.08 -9.92
N GLU A 225 11.55 9.08 -10.41
CA GLU A 225 11.84 9.15 -11.85
C GLU A 225 12.61 7.93 -12.37
N ASN A 226 13.46 7.35 -11.53
CA ASN A 226 14.30 6.23 -11.96
C ASN A 226 13.52 4.92 -11.92
N SER A 227 13.84 4.05 -12.88
CA SER A 227 13.33 2.69 -12.95
C SER A 227 13.84 1.86 -11.79
N LEU A 228 13.06 0.86 -11.35
CA LEU A 228 13.57 -0.18 -10.45
C LEU A 228 14.74 -0.98 -11.06
N ARG A 229 14.88 -0.98 -12.39
CA ARG A 229 16.05 -1.58 -13.06
C ARG A 229 17.32 -0.77 -12.85
N THR A 230 17.19 0.56 -12.79
CA THR A 230 18.33 1.48 -12.60
C THR A 230 18.66 1.69 -11.13
N LEU A 231 17.64 1.67 -10.27
CA LEU A 231 17.75 1.76 -8.82
C LEU A 231 17.16 0.50 -8.20
N PRO A 232 17.98 -0.53 -7.99
CA PRO A 232 17.46 -1.78 -7.50
C PRO A 232 17.04 -1.71 -6.02
N PRO A 233 16.08 -2.55 -5.58
CA PRO A 233 15.56 -2.54 -4.22
C PRO A 233 16.61 -2.67 -3.10
N TRP A 234 17.70 -3.41 -3.34
CA TRP A 234 18.76 -3.63 -2.35
C TRP A 234 19.64 -2.40 -2.07
N ARG A 235 19.43 -1.29 -2.79
CA ARG A 235 20.14 -0.04 -2.49
C ARG A 235 19.73 0.56 -1.15
N ASN A 236 18.49 0.32 -0.73
CA ASN A 236 18.01 0.63 0.62
C ASN A 236 17.67 -0.69 1.35
N PRO A 237 18.63 -1.30 2.08
CA PRO A 237 18.38 -2.54 2.81
C PRO A 237 17.36 -2.35 3.93
N TRP A 238 17.23 -1.14 4.50
CA TRP A 238 16.24 -0.83 5.52
C TRP A 238 14.82 -0.96 4.99
N LEU A 239 14.59 -0.62 3.72
CA LEU A 239 13.29 -0.82 3.09
C LEU A 239 12.93 -2.31 3.00
N LEU A 240 13.89 -3.16 2.61
CA LEU A 240 13.66 -4.61 2.54
C LEU A 240 13.38 -5.22 3.92
N VAL A 241 14.11 -4.77 4.95
CA VAL A 241 13.87 -5.18 6.34
C VAL A 241 12.48 -4.73 6.80
N ALA A 242 12.11 -3.48 6.52
CA ALA A 242 10.79 -2.94 6.87
C ALA A 242 9.65 -3.68 6.16
N MET A 243 9.79 -3.97 4.87
CA MET A 243 8.80 -4.77 4.12
C MET A 243 8.66 -6.18 4.68
N THR A 244 9.78 -6.82 5.02
CA THR A 244 9.78 -8.16 5.62
C THR A 244 9.11 -8.16 6.99
N LEU A 245 9.39 -7.13 7.80
CA LEU A 245 8.75 -6.92 9.09
C LEU A 245 7.23 -6.70 8.93
N SER A 246 6.80 -5.82 8.02
CA SER A 246 5.38 -5.57 7.75
C SER A 246 4.64 -6.81 7.27
N LEU A 247 5.24 -7.58 6.34
CA LEU A 247 4.67 -8.85 5.89
C LEU A 247 4.63 -9.90 7.02
N GLY A 248 5.67 -9.93 7.87
CA GLY A 248 5.72 -10.79 9.04
C GLY A 248 4.62 -10.46 10.06
N LEU A 249 4.38 -9.18 10.32
CA LEU A 249 3.29 -8.70 11.17
C LEU A 249 1.91 -9.01 10.57
N HIS A 250 1.78 -8.93 9.25
CA HIS A 250 0.56 -9.35 8.56
C HIS A 250 0.32 -10.86 8.70
N CYS A 251 1.34 -11.70 8.48
CA CYS A 251 1.24 -13.14 8.75
C CYS A 251 0.89 -13.43 10.22
N LEU A 252 1.43 -12.64 11.16
CA LEU A 252 1.17 -12.77 12.58
C LEU A 252 -0.31 -12.56 12.93
N ILE A 253 -0.99 -11.58 12.31
CA ILE A 253 -2.44 -11.41 12.53
C ILE A 253 -3.29 -12.52 11.88
N LEU A 254 -2.81 -13.14 10.81
CA LEU A 254 -3.54 -14.20 10.09
C LEU A 254 -3.45 -15.57 10.77
N TYR A 255 -2.28 -15.91 11.32
CA TYR A 255 -2.00 -17.27 11.80
C TYR A 255 -2.07 -17.42 13.32
N ILE A 256 -2.08 -16.32 14.09
CA ILE A 256 -2.31 -16.38 15.54
C ILE A 256 -3.82 -16.33 15.82
N PRO A 257 -4.43 -17.37 16.42
CA PRO A 257 -5.89 -17.45 16.62
C PRO A 257 -6.47 -16.24 17.34
N PHE A 258 -5.85 -15.81 18.44
CA PHE A 258 -6.27 -14.64 19.21
C PHE A 258 -6.38 -13.37 18.37
N LEU A 259 -5.39 -13.11 17.51
CA LEU A 259 -5.39 -11.92 16.66
C LEU A 259 -6.36 -12.08 15.50
N SER A 260 -6.48 -13.27 14.93
CA SER A 260 -7.41 -13.54 13.83
C SER A 260 -8.88 -13.27 14.22
N GLU A 261 -9.24 -13.53 15.48
CA GLU A 261 -10.57 -13.22 16.02
C GLU A 261 -10.78 -11.72 16.22
N VAL A 262 -9.81 -11.01 16.79
CA VAL A 262 -9.88 -9.55 17.02
C VAL A 262 -9.97 -8.78 15.71
N PHE A 263 -9.20 -9.17 14.69
CA PHE A 263 -9.18 -8.51 13.38
C PHE A 263 -10.23 -9.04 12.41
N GLY A 264 -10.99 -10.09 12.79
CA GLY A 264 -11.99 -10.70 11.91
C GLY A 264 -11.39 -11.23 10.61
N VAL A 265 -10.23 -11.89 10.69
CA VAL A 265 -9.49 -12.44 9.55
C VAL A 265 -9.37 -13.96 9.66
N ALA A 266 -9.06 -14.60 8.53
CA ALA A 266 -8.90 -16.04 8.39
C ALA A 266 -7.50 -16.37 7.86
N PRO A 267 -6.91 -17.53 8.21
CA PRO A 267 -5.63 -17.91 7.65
C PRO A 267 -5.75 -18.24 6.15
N LEU A 268 -4.76 -17.81 5.37
CA LEU A 268 -4.67 -18.09 3.93
C LEU A 268 -3.80 -19.31 3.64
N SER A 269 -4.22 -20.09 2.66
CA SER A 269 -3.45 -21.19 2.07
C SER A 269 -2.39 -20.68 1.09
N LEU A 270 -1.43 -21.53 0.74
CA LEU A 270 -0.38 -21.18 -0.23
C LEU A 270 -0.93 -20.82 -1.62
N LYS A 271 -2.05 -21.44 -2.03
CA LYS A 271 -2.70 -21.16 -3.31
C LYS A 271 -3.34 -19.77 -3.33
N GLU A 272 -4.00 -19.41 -2.23
CA GLU A 272 -4.57 -18.07 -2.04
C GLU A 272 -3.48 -17.00 -1.96
N TRP A 273 -2.36 -17.29 -1.29
CA TRP A 273 -1.19 -16.40 -1.28
C TRP A 273 -0.61 -16.17 -2.66
N PHE A 274 -0.50 -17.22 -3.48
CA PHE A 274 -0.06 -17.06 -4.86
C PHE A 274 -1.01 -16.16 -5.65
N LEU A 275 -2.33 -16.30 -5.43
CA LEU A 275 -3.32 -15.42 -6.05
C LEU A 275 -3.19 -13.96 -5.58
N VAL A 276 -2.97 -13.74 -4.28
CA VAL A 276 -2.71 -12.41 -3.72
C VAL A 276 -1.51 -11.76 -4.42
N ILE A 277 -0.40 -12.49 -4.55
CA ILE A 277 0.79 -11.97 -5.24
C ILE A 277 0.52 -11.72 -6.73
N LEU A 278 -0.20 -12.60 -7.40
CA LEU A 278 -0.54 -12.47 -8.82
C LEU A 278 -1.37 -11.21 -9.10
N ILE A 279 -2.34 -10.90 -8.23
CA ILE A 279 -3.17 -9.70 -8.32
C ILE A 279 -2.40 -8.45 -7.87
N SER A 280 -1.43 -8.58 -6.98
CA SER A 280 -0.72 -7.42 -6.43
C SER A 280 0.47 -6.97 -7.29
N ALA A 281 1.21 -7.92 -7.89
CA ALA A 281 2.43 -7.66 -8.65
C ALA A 281 2.29 -6.67 -9.84
N PRO A 282 1.17 -6.60 -10.58
CA PRO A 282 1.02 -5.67 -11.69
C PRO A 282 1.14 -4.19 -11.29
N VAL A 283 0.98 -3.82 -10.01
CA VAL A 283 1.21 -2.44 -9.55
C VAL A 283 2.62 -1.94 -9.87
N ILE A 284 3.62 -2.83 -9.83
CA ILE A 284 5.01 -2.52 -10.20
C ILE A 284 5.09 -2.15 -11.67
N LEU A 285 4.43 -2.92 -12.53
CA LEU A 285 4.44 -2.70 -13.98
C LEU A 285 3.70 -1.40 -14.34
N ILE A 286 2.57 -1.14 -13.69
CA ILE A 286 1.80 0.09 -13.88
C ILE A 286 2.67 1.30 -13.55
N ASP A 287 3.31 1.32 -12.39
CA ASP A 287 4.17 2.43 -11.98
C ASP A 287 5.40 2.60 -12.88
N GLU A 288 6.02 1.49 -13.29
CA GLU A 288 7.18 1.52 -14.18
C GLU A 288 6.80 2.10 -15.57
N ILE A 289 5.62 1.78 -16.09
CA ILE A 289 5.07 2.39 -17.32
C ILE A 289 4.87 3.90 -17.12
N LEU A 290 4.28 4.32 -16.00
CA LEU A 290 4.07 5.74 -15.69
C LEU A 290 5.41 6.49 -15.59
N LYS A 291 6.43 5.90 -14.94
CA LYS A 291 7.80 6.45 -14.90
C LYS A 291 8.44 6.53 -16.29
N LEU A 292 8.21 5.55 -17.16
CA LEU A 292 8.72 5.58 -18.54
C LEU A 292 8.10 6.72 -19.35
N VAL A 293 6.78 6.95 -19.22
CA VAL A 293 6.09 8.07 -19.88
C VAL A 293 6.68 9.41 -19.46
N VAL A 294 6.90 9.62 -18.16
CA VAL A 294 7.51 10.86 -17.62
C VAL A 294 8.90 11.09 -18.20
N ARG A 295 9.75 10.07 -18.17
CA ARG A 295 11.12 10.16 -18.69
C ARG A 295 11.14 10.50 -20.18
N SER A 296 10.25 9.87 -20.97
CA SER A 296 10.11 10.12 -22.40
C SER A 296 9.66 11.55 -22.70
N GLN A 297 8.66 12.07 -21.97
CA GLN A 297 8.18 13.44 -22.13
C GLN A 297 9.27 14.47 -21.78
N ARG A 298 9.98 14.29 -20.67
CA ARG A 298 11.08 15.19 -20.29
C ARG A 298 12.25 15.17 -21.27
N ARG A 299 12.59 13.99 -21.82
CA ARG A 299 13.64 13.90 -22.86
C ARG A 299 13.26 14.71 -24.10
N LYS A 300 12.01 14.59 -24.55
CA LYS A 300 11.49 15.39 -25.68
C LYS A 300 11.48 16.89 -25.42
N THR A 301 11.23 17.33 -24.19
CA THR A 301 11.31 18.76 -23.84
C THR A 301 12.75 19.26 -23.89
N LYS A 302 13.70 18.51 -23.30
CA LYS A 302 15.13 18.86 -23.35
C LYS A 302 15.68 18.88 -24.78
N GLU A 303 15.25 17.95 -25.63
CA GLU A 303 15.61 17.93 -27.06
C GLU A 303 15.02 19.10 -27.87
N LYS A 304 13.94 19.75 -27.38
CA LYS A 304 13.35 20.94 -28.03
C LYS A 304 13.97 22.25 -27.56
N GLU A 305 14.59 22.25 -26.38
CA GLU A 305 15.23 23.42 -25.77
C GLU A 305 16.73 23.53 -26.10
N ALA A 306 17.33 22.44 -26.61
CA ALA A 306 18.72 22.36 -27.09
C ALA A 306 18.81 22.64 -28.59
#